data_AF-A0A1A6HF91-F1
#
_entry.id   AF-A0A1A6HF91-F1
#
_cell.length_a   1.000
_cell.length_b   1.000
_cell.length_c   1.000
_cell.angle_alpha   90.00
_cell.angle_beta   90.00
_cell.angle_gamma   90.00
#
_symmetry.space_group_name_H-M   'P 1'
#
loop_
_entity.id
_entity.type
_entity.pdbx_description
1 polymer ?
#
loop_
_entity_poly.entity_id
_entity_poly.type
_entity_poly.pdbx_seq_one_letter_code
_entity_poly.pdbx_strand_id
1 'polypeptide(L)'
;MLQPQPQPKPQPSPLLQPQPPPKPHFGAVEETFRIVKESLSDEVVKATQAVYQFELSGEDGGTWFLDLKSKGGKVGHGEPSDRADVVMSMTTDDFVKMFS
;
A
#
# COMPACT_ATOMS: atom_id res chain seq x y z
N MET A 1 25.68 -49.79 -14.23
CA MET A 1 25.01 -48.93 -15.23
C MET A 1 24.08 -48.00 -14.45
N LEU A 2 24.44 -46.73 -14.28
CA LEU A 2 23.62 -45.76 -13.55
C LEU A 2 22.56 -45.21 -14.52
N GLN A 3 21.27 -45.46 -14.23
CA GLN A 3 20.19 -44.85 -14.98
C GLN A 3 20.18 -43.34 -14.70
N PRO A 4 20.04 -42.47 -15.71
CA PRO A 4 19.92 -41.03 -15.48
C PRO A 4 18.67 -40.73 -14.64
N GLN A 5 18.81 -39.95 -13.57
CA GLN A 5 17.63 -39.41 -12.88
C GLN A 5 16.91 -38.44 -13.82
N PRO A 6 15.56 -38.47 -13.88
CA PRO A 6 14.80 -37.49 -14.64
C PRO A 6 15.02 -36.10 -14.05
N GLN A 7 15.37 -35.14 -14.90
CA GLN A 7 15.46 -33.73 -14.49
C GLN A 7 14.08 -33.27 -13.97
N PRO A 8 14.02 -32.48 -12.88
CA PRO A 8 12.77 -31.87 -12.46
C PRO A 8 12.26 -31.01 -13.62
N LYS A 9 11.03 -31.28 -14.07
CA LYS A 9 10.37 -30.44 -15.06
C LYS A 9 10.35 -29.00 -14.52
N PRO A 10 10.58 -27.97 -15.35
CA PRO A 10 10.38 -26.60 -14.93
C PRO A 10 8.97 -26.49 -14.33
N GLN A 11 8.90 -26.22 -13.04
CA GLN A 11 7.62 -25.85 -12.44
C GLN A 11 7.20 -24.57 -13.16
N PRO A 12 5.98 -24.48 -13.70
CA PRO A 12 5.52 -23.22 -14.26
C PRO A 12 5.69 -22.18 -13.15
N SER A 13 6.41 -21.08 -13.44
CA SER A 13 6.25 -19.86 -12.66
C SER A 13 4.74 -19.66 -12.45
N PRO A 14 4.26 -19.19 -11.29
CA PRO A 14 2.89 -18.75 -11.21
C PRO A 14 2.74 -17.73 -12.33
N LEU A 15 2.06 -18.13 -13.40
CA LEU A 15 1.64 -17.22 -14.44
C LEU A 15 0.92 -16.15 -13.65
N LEU A 16 1.42 -14.91 -13.71
CA LEU A 16 0.60 -13.76 -13.43
C LEU A 16 -0.62 -13.98 -14.32
N GLN A 17 -1.69 -14.53 -13.74
CA GLN A 17 -2.97 -14.58 -14.42
C GLN A 17 -3.18 -13.15 -14.90
N PRO A 18 -3.67 -12.93 -16.13
CA PRO A 18 -4.16 -11.61 -16.49
C PRO A 18 -5.17 -11.25 -15.40
N GLN A 19 -4.73 -10.43 -14.44
CA GLN A 19 -5.64 -9.85 -13.49
C GLN A 19 -6.66 -9.15 -14.38
N PRO A 20 -7.97 -9.38 -14.21
CA PRO A 20 -8.95 -8.59 -14.94
C PRO A 20 -8.52 -7.13 -14.81
N PRO A 21 -8.55 -6.35 -15.91
CA PRO A 21 -8.06 -4.98 -15.88
C PRO A 21 -8.64 -4.32 -14.63
N PRO A 22 -7.79 -3.69 -13.79
CA PRO A 22 -8.24 -3.07 -12.56
C PRO A 22 -9.47 -2.25 -12.92
N LYS A 23 -10.61 -2.59 -12.30
CA LYS A 23 -11.82 -1.79 -12.52
C LYS A 23 -11.42 -0.38 -12.10
N PRO A 24 -11.64 0.66 -12.94
CA PRO A 24 -11.38 2.01 -12.52
C PRO A 24 -12.18 2.26 -11.24
N HIS A 25 -11.48 2.29 -10.11
CA HIS A 25 -12.07 2.56 -8.82
C HIS A 25 -11.84 4.03 -8.56
N PHE A 26 -12.50 4.87 -9.37
CA PHE A 26 -12.38 6.32 -9.25
C PHE A 26 -12.76 6.71 -7.81
N GLY A 27 -11.82 7.32 -7.08
CA GLY A 27 -11.99 7.68 -5.66
C GLY A 27 -11.74 6.58 -4.62
N ALA A 28 -11.33 5.36 -4.98
CA ALA A 28 -11.04 4.33 -3.98
C ALA A 28 -9.81 4.61 -3.12
N VAL A 29 -8.82 5.33 -3.66
CA VAL A 29 -7.66 5.78 -2.88
C VAL A 29 -8.11 6.73 -1.76
N GLU A 30 -8.91 7.75 -2.11
CA GLU A 30 -9.46 8.70 -1.14
C GLU A 30 -10.36 8.00 -0.11
N GLU A 31 -11.22 7.07 -0.56
CA GLU A 31 -12.06 6.26 0.31
C GLU A 31 -11.24 5.41 1.30
N THR A 32 -10.16 4.80 0.83
CA THR A 32 -9.26 4.01 1.67
C THR A 32 -8.62 4.89 2.74
N PHE A 33 -8.09 6.06 2.37
CA PHE A 33 -7.53 7.00 3.36
C PHE A 33 -8.59 7.57 4.32
N ARG A 34 -9.84 7.73 3.87
CA ARG A 34 -10.96 8.08 4.76
C ARG A 34 -11.18 7.00 5.82
N ILE A 35 -11.26 5.74 5.41
CA ILE A 35 -11.43 4.60 6.33
C ILE A 35 -10.24 4.51 7.31
N VAL A 36 -9.01 4.64 6.81
CA VAL A 36 -7.80 4.67 7.64
C VAL A 36 -7.91 5.78 8.69
N LYS A 37 -8.30 6.99 8.30
CA LYS A 37 -8.50 8.13 9.20
C LYS A 37 -9.54 7.83 10.28
N GLU A 38 -10.64 7.18 9.92
CA GLU A 38 -11.71 6.79 10.86
C GLU A 38 -11.25 5.70 11.84
N SER A 39 -10.28 4.86 11.45
CA SER A 39 -9.72 3.82 12.31
C SER A 39 -8.64 4.31 13.29
N LEU A 40 -8.19 5.57 13.17
CA LEU A 40 -7.13 6.09 14.04
C LEU A 40 -7.60 6.20 15.48
N SER A 41 -6.71 5.80 16.39
CA SER A 41 -6.91 5.93 17.83
C SER A 41 -5.64 6.41 18.52
N ASP A 42 -5.78 7.03 19.69
CA ASP A 42 -4.63 7.46 20.50
C ASP A 42 -3.68 6.30 20.84
N GLU A 43 -4.21 5.07 20.96
CA GLU A 43 -3.41 3.87 21.18
C GLU A 43 -2.51 3.55 19.98
N VAL A 44 -3.07 3.55 18.76
CA VAL A 44 -2.32 3.28 17.52
C VAL A 44 -1.25 4.35 17.30
N VAL A 45 -1.59 5.62 17.51
CA VAL A 45 -0.65 6.75 17.41
C VAL A 45 0.50 6.56 18.41
N LYS A 46 0.18 6.27 19.68
CA LYS A 46 1.19 6.10 20.72
C LYS A 46 2.08 4.87 20.49
N ALA A 47 1.55 3.81 19.91
CA ALA A 47 2.30 2.60 19.60
C ALA A 47 3.25 2.77 18.40
N THR A 48 2.90 3.61 17.42
CA THR A 48 3.62 3.71 16.14
C THR A 48 4.65 4.84 16.13
N GLN A 49 4.28 6.05 16.55
CA GLN A 49 5.18 7.21 16.68
C GLN A 49 6.00 7.56 15.42
N ALA A 50 5.40 7.41 14.24
CA ALA A 50 6.05 7.67 12.95
C ALA A 50 5.12 8.41 11.97
N VAL A 51 5.74 9.10 11.01
CA VAL A 51 5.08 9.72 9.86
C VAL A 51 5.38 8.92 8.60
N TYR A 52 4.33 8.45 7.93
CA TYR A 52 4.40 7.72 6.67
C TYR A 52 3.98 8.63 5.51
N GLN A 53 4.71 8.57 4.41
CA GLN A 53 4.36 9.18 3.14
C GLN A 53 4.17 8.10 2.09
N PHE A 54 3.10 8.20 1.32
CA PHE A 54 2.75 7.32 0.23
C PHE A 54 2.88 8.09 -1.09
N GLU A 55 3.74 7.60 -1.97
CA GLU A 55 3.88 8.06 -3.35
C GLU A 55 3.15 7.08 -4.26
N LEU A 56 1.89 7.40 -4.58
CA LEU A 56 1.03 6.51 -5.34
C LEU A 56 1.06 6.85 -6.82
N SER A 57 1.45 5.89 -7.66
CA SER A 57 1.40 6.03 -9.12
C SER A 57 0.13 5.39 -9.70
N GLY A 58 -0.45 6.01 -10.73
CA GLY A 58 -1.65 5.50 -11.41
C GLY A 58 -2.75 6.54 -11.49
N GLU A 59 -3.92 6.13 -11.98
CA GLU A 59 -5.14 6.94 -11.91
C GLU A 59 -5.51 7.18 -10.44
N ASP A 60 -5.89 8.41 -10.10
CA ASP A 60 -6.10 8.90 -8.72
C ASP A 60 -4.89 8.77 -7.78
N GLY A 61 -3.69 8.64 -8.34
CA GLY A 61 -2.44 8.66 -7.62
C GLY A 61 -2.10 10.05 -7.06
N GLY A 62 -0.93 10.14 -6.44
CA GLY A 62 -0.43 11.35 -5.80
C GLY A 62 0.28 11.05 -4.50
N THR A 63 0.75 12.11 -3.86
CA THR A 63 1.38 12.03 -2.54
C THR A 63 0.29 12.08 -1.46
N TRP A 64 0.37 11.17 -0.50
CA TRP A 64 -0.48 11.16 0.69
C TRP A 64 0.37 10.95 1.94
N PHE A 65 -0.12 11.39 3.09
CA PHE A 65 0.56 11.15 4.36
C PHE A 65 -0.36 10.56 5.42
N LEU A 66 0.25 9.81 6.32
CA LEU A 66 -0.31 9.29 7.55
C LEU A 66 0.64 9.62 8.70
N ASP A 67 0.27 10.60 9.50
CA ASP A 67 0.98 11.00 10.71
C ASP A 67 0.38 10.26 11.90
N LEU A 68 1.14 9.29 12.42
CA LEU A 68 0.84 8.51 13.64
C LEU A 68 1.77 8.93 14.79
N LYS A 69 2.23 10.17 14.78
CA LYS A 69 3.13 10.74 15.79
C LYS A 69 2.46 11.89 16.54
N SER A 70 1.73 12.75 15.83
CA SER A 70 0.97 13.84 16.45
C SER A 70 -0.32 13.34 17.10
N LYS A 71 -0.77 14.07 18.14
CA LYS A 71 -1.95 13.70 18.94
C LYS A 71 -3.20 13.53 18.06
N GLY A 72 -3.91 12.41 18.22
CA GLY A 72 -5.10 12.06 17.45
C GLY A 72 -4.83 11.56 16.03
N GLY A 73 -3.58 11.59 15.56
CA GLY A 73 -3.18 11.21 14.22
C GLY A 73 -3.74 12.13 13.12
N LYS A 74 -3.11 12.14 11.96
CA LYS A 74 -3.56 12.93 10.80
C LYS A 74 -3.37 12.16 9.50
N VAL A 75 -4.32 12.34 8.59
CA VAL A 75 -4.25 11.81 7.22
C VAL A 75 -4.57 12.95 6.27
N GLY A 76 -3.86 13.04 5.15
CA GLY A 76 -4.13 14.05 4.14
C GLY A 76 -3.43 13.79 2.81
N HIS A 77 -3.89 14.49 1.79
CA HIS A 77 -3.26 14.57 0.48
C HIS A 77 -2.14 15.61 0.50
N GLY A 78 -1.04 15.34 -0.20
CA GLY A 78 0.19 16.13 -0.24
C GLY A 78 1.26 15.62 0.73
N GLU A 79 2.35 16.38 0.82
CA GLU A 79 3.47 16.07 1.72
C GLU A 79 3.08 16.29 3.20
N PRO A 80 3.64 15.49 4.13
CA PRO A 80 3.48 15.75 5.56
C PRO A 80 4.14 17.06 5.96
N SER A 81 3.62 17.70 7.02
CA SER A 81 4.21 18.95 7.55
C SER A 81 5.59 18.74 8.19
N ASP A 82 5.79 17.57 8.80
CA ASP A 82 7.08 17.13 9.33
C ASP A 82 7.72 16.13 8.36
N ARG A 83 9.05 15.92 8.49
CA ARG A 83 9.78 14.93 7.70
C ARG A 83 9.15 13.54 7.89
N ALA A 84 8.82 12.87 6.78
CA ALA A 84 8.43 11.47 6.80
C ALA A 84 9.56 10.57 7.33
N ASP A 85 9.21 9.68 8.26
CA ASP A 85 10.10 8.62 8.75
C ASP A 85 10.19 7.48 7.72
N VAL A 86 9.11 7.25 6.97
CA VAL A 86 9.01 6.21 5.94
C VAL A 86 8.35 6.78 4.69
N VAL A 87 8.93 6.52 3.53
CA VAL A 87 8.34 6.81 2.22
C VAL A 87 8.08 5.49 1.50
N MET A 88 6.84 5.24 1.11
CA MET A 88 6.40 4.06 0.38
C MET A 88 5.97 4.45 -1.02
N SER A 89 6.51 3.81 -2.05
CA SER A 89 6.13 4.05 -3.45
C SER A 89 5.50 2.79 -4.03
N MET A 90 4.26 2.90 -4.52
CA MET A 90 3.51 1.77 -5.09
C MET A 90 2.41 2.23 -6.05
N THR A 91 1.76 1.29 -6.72
CA THR A 91 0.60 1.60 -7.56
C THR A 91 -0.65 1.86 -6.71
N THR A 92 -1.60 2.63 -7.22
CA THR A 92 -2.91 2.81 -6.57
C THR A 92 -3.65 1.48 -6.38
N ASP A 93 -3.52 0.56 -7.34
CA ASP A 93 -4.08 -0.79 -7.23
C ASP A 93 -3.49 -1.60 -6.07
N ASP A 94 -2.17 -1.59 -5.91
CA ASP A 94 -1.51 -2.32 -4.83
C ASP A 94 -1.85 -1.71 -3.46
N PHE A 95 -1.94 -0.38 -3.39
CA PHE A 95 -2.36 0.31 -2.18
C PHE A 95 -3.78 -0.09 -1.76
N VAL A 96 -4.76 -0.04 -2.66
CA VAL A 96 -6.15 -0.41 -2.34
C VAL A 96 -6.24 -1.87 -1.88
N LYS A 97 -5.48 -2.78 -2.50
CA LYS A 97 -5.42 -4.20 -2.13
C LYS A 97 -4.88 -4.48 -0.72
N MET A 98 -4.09 -3.57 -0.15
CA MET A 98 -3.62 -3.73 1.25
C MET A 98 -4.75 -3.62 2.27
N PHE A 99 -5.88 -2.99 1.89
CA PHE A 99 -6.98 -2.64 2.80
C PHE A 99 -8.33 -3.26 2.40
N SER A 100 -8.39 -4.04 1.31
CA SER A 100 -9.61 -4.67 0.76
C SER A 100 -9.77 -6.14 1.10
#